data_AF-A0A2T1HMD3-F1
#
_entry.id   AF-A0A2T1HMD3-F1
#
_cell.length_a   1.000
_cell.length_b   1.000
_cell.length_c   1.000
_cell.angle_alpha   90.00
_cell.angle_beta   90.00
_cell.angle_gamma   90.00
#
_symmetry.space_group_name_H-M   'P 1'
#
loop_
_entity.id
_entity.type
_entity.pdbx_description
1 polymer ?
#
loop_
_entity_poly.entity_id
_entity_poly.type
_entity_poly.pdbx_seq_one_letter_code
_entity_poly.pdbx_strand_id
1 'polypeptide(L)' 'MISAVVASVCLTALQWMLWATAGLLGVLVVVQLARGEPEAQPFMTIAAALAMAALGWACGAIGRRLAPR' A
#
# COMPACT_ATOMS: atom_id res chain seq x y z
N MET A 1 -23.89 -9.94 10.41
CA MET A 1 -22.77 -9.78 11.37
C MET A 1 -21.48 -10.44 10.86
N ILE A 2 -21.50 -11.74 10.50
CA ILE A 2 -20.32 -12.47 9.99
C ILE A 2 -19.66 -11.79 8.78
N SER A 3 -20.45 -11.28 7.83
CA SER A 3 -19.96 -10.62 6.61
C SER A 3 -19.12 -9.37 6.89
N ALA A 4 -19.44 -8.60 7.93
CA ALA A 4 -18.71 -7.40 8.29
C ALA A 4 -17.36 -7.73 8.96
N VAL A 5 -17.31 -8.82 9.73
CA VAL A 5 -16.08 -9.32 10.35
C VAL A 5 -15.12 -9.87 9.30
N VAL A 6 -15.63 -10.65 8.33
CA VAL A 6 -14.80 -11.13 7.21
C VAL A 6 -14.28 -9.96 6.39
N ALA A 7 -15.13 -8.97 6.08
CA ALA A 7 -14.70 -7.77 5.37
C ALA A 7 -13.62 -6.97 6.11
N SER A 8 -13.72 -6.83 7.43
CA SER A 8 -12.71 -6.10 8.22
C SER A 8 -11.36 -6.84 8.23
N VAL A 9 -11.38 -8.17 8.35
CA VAL A 9 -10.16 -9.00 8.29
C VAL A 9 -9.53 -8.91 6.90
N CYS A 10 -10.32 -9.04 5.83
CA CYS A 10 -9.82 -8.90 4.46
C CYS A 10 -9.23 -7.52 4.19
N LEU A 11 -9.90 -6.44 4.62
CA LEU A 11 -9.38 -5.07 4.47
C LEU A 11 -8.09 -4.84 5.26
N THR A 12 -7.97 -5.45 6.44
CA THR A 12 -6.75 -5.38 7.25
C THR A 12 -5.60 -6.11 6.57
N ALA A 13 -5.85 -7.32 6.05
CA ALA A 13 -4.85 -8.06 5.29
C ALA A 13 -4.42 -7.30 4.02
N LEU A 14 -5.38 -6.72 3.29
CA LEU A 14 -5.10 -5.90 2.10
C LEU A 14 -4.26 -4.67 2.44
N GLN A 15 -4.57 -3.99 3.55
CA GLN A 15 -3.80 -2.85 4.03
C GLN A 15 -2.34 -3.24 4.28
N TRP A 16 -2.09 -4.37 4.96
CA TRP A 16 -0.73 -4.86 5.20
C TRP A 16 0.01 -5.20 3.91
N MET A 17 -0.64 -5.86 2.95
CA MET A 17 -0.05 -6.15 1.64
C MET A 17 0.30 -4.87 0.86
N LEU A 18 -0.57 -3.86 0.91
CA LEU A 18 -0.35 -2.57 0.25
C LEU A 18 0.82 -1.82 0.88
N TRP A 19 0.93 -1.82 2.21
CA TRP A 19 2.06 -1.24 2.93
C TRP A 19 3.38 -1.97 2.64
N ALA A 20 3.36 -3.30 2.62
CA ALA A 20 4.54 -4.09 2.26
C ALA A 20 5.00 -3.78 0.82
N THR A 21 4.06 -3.71 -0.13
CA THR A 21 4.35 -3.36 -1.53
C THR A 21 4.87 -1.93 -1.65
N ALA A 22 4.27 -0.97 -0.96
CA ALA A 22 4.74 0.41 -0.94
C ALA A 22 6.16 0.52 -0.35
N GLY A 23 6.46 -0.22 0.71
CA GLY A 23 7.81 -0.33 1.27
C GLY A 23 8.81 -0.92 0.28
N LEU A 24 8.44 -2.00 -0.42
CA LEU A 24 9.27 -2.63 -1.45
C LEU A 24 9.57 -1.65 -2.61
N LEU A 25 8.55 -0.92 -3.08
CA LEU A 25 8.71 0.11 -4.11
C LEU A 25 9.62 1.25 -3.61
N GLY A 26 9.52 1.64 -2.34
CA GLY A 26 10.43 2.59 -1.72
C GLY A 26 11.88 2.12 -1.76
N VAL A 27 12.14 0.86 -1.42
CA VAL A 27 13.48 0.25 -1.53
C VAL A 27 13.96 0.26 -2.98
N LEU A 28 13.10 -0.12 -3.93
CA LEU A 28 13.44 -0.07 -5.36
C LEU A 28 13.80 1.34 -5.82
N VAL A 29 13.06 2.36 -5.39
CA VAL A 29 13.39 3.76 -5.69
C VAL A 29 14.77 4.13 -5.14
N VAL A 30 15.07 3.77 -3.89
CA VAL A 30 16.39 4.03 -3.29
C VAL A 30 17.51 3.33 -4.06
N VAL A 31 17.30 2.07 -4.45
CA VAL A 31 18.29 1.31 -5.23
C VAL A 31 18.46 1.90 -6.63
N GLN A 32 17.38 2.28 -7.32
CA GLN A 32 17.45 2.90 -8.65
C GLN A 32 18.17 4.26 -8.60
N LEU A 33 17.90 5.07 -7.58
CA LEU A 33 18.61 6.34 -7.36
C LEU A 33 20.10 6.11 -7.05
N ALA A 34 20.42 5.09 -6.24
CA ALA A 34 21.81 4.76 -5.89
C ALA A 34 22.61 4.20 -7.07
N ARG A 35 21.96 3.46 -7.98
CA ARG A 35 22.59 2.91 -9.19
C ARG A 35 22.70 3.94 -10.31
N GLY A 36 21.98 5.07 -10.22
CA GLY A 36 22.00 6.11 -11.24
C GLY A 36 21.51 5.63 -12.60
N GLU A 37 20.63 4.63 -12.64
CA GLU A 37 20.11 4.08 -13.90
C GLU A 37 19.14 5.09 -14.53
N PRO A 38 19.42 5.62 -15.73
CA PRO A 38 18.55 6.61 -16.38
C PRO A 38 17.31 5.99 -17.04
N GLU A 39 17.34 4.68 -17.36
CA GLU A 39 16.19 3.95 -17.91
C GLU A 39 15.14 3.58 -16.84
N ALA A 40 15.59 3.50 -15.60
CA ALA A 40 14.76 3.24 -14.44
C ALA A 40 13.89 4.46 -14.16
N GLN A 41 12.66 4.51 -14.69
CA GLN A 41 11.71 5.62 -14.51
C GLN A 41 11.29 5.77 -13.04
N PRO A 42 12.05 6.51 -12.20
CA PRO A 42 11.94 6.40 -10.76
C PRO A 42 10.67 7.12 -10.27
N PHE A 43 10.27 8.17 -11.00
CA PHE A 43 9.03 8.90 -10.80
C PHE A 43 7.80 8.01 -10.96
N MET A 44 7.79 7.06 -11.91
CA MET A 44 6.69 6.10 -12.04
C MET A 44 6.62 5.16 -10.84
N THR A 45 7.77 4.71 -10.35
CA THR A 45 7.86 3.85 -9.15
C THR A 45 7.42 4.60 -7.89
N ILE A 46 7.78 5.88 -7.76
CA ILE A 46 7.35 6.76 -6.66
C ILE A 46 5.83 6.99 -6.72
N ALA A 47 5.29 7.30 -7.90
CA ALA A 47 3.86 7.50 -8.10
C ALA A 47 3.06 6.24 -7.73
N ALA A 48 3.56 5.06 -8.13
CA ALA A 48 2.97 3.78 -7.74
C ALA A 48 3.06 3.55 -6.22
N ALA A 49 4.20 3.85 -5.58
CA ALA A 49 4.37 3.71 -4.14
C ALA A 49 3.39 4.61 -3.37
N LEU A 50 3.22 5.87 -3.81
CA LEU A 50 2.27 6.80 -3.22
C LEU A 50 0.82 6.35 -3.42
N ALA A 51 0.47 5.85 -4.62
CA ALA A 51 -0.86 5.31 -4.88
C ALA A 51 -1.17 4.12 -3.96
N MET A 52 -0.23 3.18 -3.78
CA MET A 52 -0.38 2.04 -2.89
C MET A 52 -0.48 2.45 -1.42
N ALA A 53 0.29 3.46 -0.99
CA ALA A 53 0.20 4.02 0.36
C ALA A 53 -1.18 4.68 0.61
N ALA A 54 -1.69 5.45 -0.36
CA ALA A 54 -3.00 6.09 -0.28
C ALA A 54 -4.14 5.04 -0.23
N LEU A 55 -4.05 3.99 -1.06
CA LEU A 55 -4.97 2.85 -1.03
C LEU A 55 -4.92 2.11 0.32
N GLY A 56 -3.74 1.89 0.87
CA GLY A 56 -3.58 1.27 2.21
C GLY A 56 -4.24 2.10 3.30
N TRP A 57 -4.10 3.43 3.26
CA TRP A 57 -4.80 4.35 4.16
C TRP A 57 -6.32 4.31 3.97
N ALA A 58 -6.80 4.28 2.73
CA ALA A 58 -8.23 4.16 2.44
C ALA A 58 -8.81 2.83 2.97
N CYS A 59 -8.13 1.70 2.74
CA CYS A 59 -8.52 0.40 3.29
C CYS A 59 -8.60 0.40 4.81
N GLY A 60 -7.62 0.99 5.51
CA GLY A 60 -7.64 1.12 6.97
C GLY A 60 -8.72 2.06 7.49
N ALA A 61 -9.00 3.16 6.78
CA ALA A 61 -10.10 4.07 7.11
C ALA A 61 -11.47 3.40 6.94
N ILE A 62 -11.67 2.64 5.87
CA ILE A 62 -12.91 1.90 5.58
C ILE A 62 -13.08 0.75 6.59
N GLY A 63 -12.01 0.00 6.89
CA GLY A 63 -12.03 -1.08 7.89
C GLY A 63 -12.44 -0.59 9.28
N ARG A 64 -11.94 0.59 9.71
CA ARG A 64 -12.36 1.22 10.97
C ARG A 64 -13.81 1.67 10.99
N ARG A 65 -14.40 2.01 9.83
CA ARG A 65 -15.82 2.36 9.70
C ARG A 65 -16.73 1.14 9.69
N LEU A 66 -16.24 -0.01 9.22
CA LEU A 66 -16.96 -1.28 9.15
C LEU A 66 -16.88 -2.11 10.43
N ALA A 67 -15.96 -1.80 11.34
CA ALA A 67 -15.88 -2.46 12.64
C ALA A 67 -17.14 -2.14 13.46
N PRO A 68 -18.01 -3.13 13.76
CA PRO A 68 -19.15 -2.91 14.62
C PRO A 68 -18.65 -2.57 16.02
N ARG A 69 -19.17 -1.48 16.61
CA ARG A 69 -18.98 -1.16 18.02
C ARG A 69 -19.71 -2.18 18.90
#